data_AF-A0A7X0SMI1-F1
#
_entry.id   AF-A0A7X0SMI1-F1
#
_cell.length_a   1.000
_cell.length_b   1.000
_cell.length_c   1.000
_cell.angle_alpha   90.00
_cell.angle_beta   90.00
_cell.angle_gamma   90.00
#
_symmetry.space_group_name_H-M   'P 1'
#
loop_
_entity.id
_entity.type
_entity.pdbx_description
1 polymer ?
#
loop_
_entity_poly.entity_id
_entity_poly.type
_entity_poly.pdbx_seq_one_letter_code
_entity_poly.pdbx_strand_id
1 'polypeptide(L)' 'MFQDGSYVVGWGTLALLNAGLAQGKNRSGFNWFLISILLGPVATFLIVVLDKPVQE' A
#
# COMPACT_ATOMS: atom_id res chain seq x y z
N MET A 1 20.51 -5.11 -18.69
CA MET A 1 20.15 -3.73 -18.30
C MET A 1 18.72 -3.79 -17.79
N PHE A 2 18.53 -3.70 -16.47
CA PHE A 2 17.19 -3.57 -15.93
C PHE A 2 16.70 -2.15 -16.26
N GLN A 3 15.50 -2.03 -16.83
CA GLN A 3 14.86 -0.75 -17.11
C GLN A 3 14.45 -0.11 -15.78
N ASP A 4 15.32 0.70 -15.20
CA ASP A 4 15.12 1.34 -13.89
C ASP A 4 13.80 2.16 -13.79
N GLY A 5 13.32 2.71 -14.91
CA GLY A 5 12.05 3.45 -14.97
C GLY A 5 10.80 2.58 -14.80
N SER A 6 10.84 1.28 -15.14
CA SER A 6 9.70 0.37 -14.96
C SER A 6 9.46 0.05 -13.49
N TYR A 7 10.53 -0.03 -12.70
CA TYR A 7 10.44 -0.34 -11.28
C TYR A 7 9.81 0.79 -10.47
N VAL A 8 10.16 2.05 -10.76
CA VAL A 8 9.57 3.23 -10.10
C VAL A 8 8.07 3.35 -10.41
N VAL A 9 7.68 3.13 -11.66
CA VAL A 9 6.25 3.12 -12.06
C VAL A 9 5.52 1.96 -11.38
N GLY A 10 6.10 0.76 -11.38
CA GLY A 10 5.51 -0.41 -10.71
C GLY A 10 5.32 -0.20 -9.21
N TRP A 11 6.28 0.45 -8.54
CA TRP A 11 6.21 0.74 -7.11
C TRP A 11 5.17 1.81 -6.77
N GLY A 12 5.09 2.88 -7.56
CA GLY A 12 4.07 3.93 -7.41
C GLY A 12 2.66 3.39 -7.66
N THR A 13 2.46 2.58 -8.70
CA THR A 13 1.20 1.90 -8.97
C THR A 13 0.82 0.95 -7.84
N LEU A 14 1.76 0.16 -7.32
CA LEU A 14 1.52 -0.72 -6.17
C LEU A 14 1.08 0.08 -4.94
N ALA A 15 1.70 1.23 -4.67
CA ALA A 15 1.31 2.08 -3.56
C ALA A 15 -0.13 2.60 -3.69
N LEU A 16 -0.56 2.97 -4.91
CA LEU A 16 -1.94 3.37 -5.19
C LEU A 16 -2.94 2.21 -5.01
N LEU A 17 -2.59 1.00 -5.48
CA LEU A 17 -3.43 -0.19 -5.29
C LEU A 17 -3.60 -0.54 -3.81
N ASN A 18 -2.52 -0.49 -3.03
CA ASN A 18 -2.55 -0.69 -1.58
C ASN A 18 -3.40 0.36 -0.87
N ALA A 19 -3.36 1.62 -1.31
CA ALA A 19 -4.23 2.67 -0.79
C ALA A 19 -5.72 2.35 -1.02
N GLY A 20 -6.09 1.87 -2.21
CA GLY A 20 -7.45 1.42 -2.53
C GLY A 20 -7.88 0.20 -1.72
N LEU A 21 -7.00 -0.79 -1.58
CA LEU A 21 -7.21 -1.97 -0.73
C LEU A 21 -7.48 -1.59 0.73
N ALA A 22 -6.72 -0.63 1.27
CA ALA A 22 -6.92 -0.13 2.62
C ALA A 22 -8.26 0.62 2.78
N GLN A 23 -8.67 1.43 1.79
CA GLN A 23 -9.99 2.10 1.79
C GLN A 23 -11.12 1.09 1.78
N GLY A 24 -11.01 0.01 0.99
CA GLY A 24 -11.97 -1.10 0.97
C GLY A 24 -12.14 -1.77 2.34
N LYS A 25 -11.12 -1.74 3.20
CA LYS A 25 -11.17 -2.21 4.61
C LYS A 25 -11.53 -1.09 5.61
N ASN A 26 -12.15 0.01 5.17
CA ASN A 26 -12.50 1.17 6.01
C ASN A 26 -11.28 1.79 6.75
N ARG A 27 -10.09 1.75 6.16
CA ARG A 27 -8.87 2.41 6.68
C ARG A 27 -8.52 3.64 5.87
N SER A 28 -7.69 4.52 6.44
CA SER A 28 -7.17 5.69 5.70
C SER A 28 -6.30 5.25 4.53
N GLY A 29 -6.83 5.35 3.31
CA GLY A 29 -6.06 5.04 2.10
C GLY A 29 -4.82 5.91 1.93
N PHE A 30 -4.90 7.19 2.33
CA PHE A 30 -3.77 8.11 2.21
C PHE A 30 -2.60 7.72 3.13
N ASN A 31 -2.87 7.31 4.36
CA ASN A 31 -1.82 6.82 5.26
C ASN A 31 -1.20 5.54 4.70
N TRP A 32 -2.02 4.62 4.19
CA TRP A 32 -1.53 3.38 3.59
C TRP A 32 -0.81 3.57 2.27
N PHE A 33 -1.13 4.62 1.50
CA PHE A 33 -0.37 5.05 0.32
C PHE A 33 1.05 5.44 0.72
N LEU A 34 1.22 6.36 1.69
CA LEU A 34 2.53 6.81 2.15
C LEU A 34 3.35 5.66 2.74
N ILE A 35 2.72 4.79 3.53
CA ILE A 35 3.35 3.58 4.06
C ILE A 35 3.80 2.67 2.91
N SER A 36 2.99 2.50 1.86
CA SER A 36 3.33 1.65 0.71
C SER A 36 4.42 2.24 -0.19
N ILE A 37 4.59 3.57 -0.25
CA ILE A 37 5.75 4.16 -0.93
C ILE A 37 7.05 3.71 -0.26
N LEU A 38 7.06 3.53 1.06
CA LEU A 38 8.25 3.10 1.81
C LEU A 38 8.41 1.57 1.86
N LEU A 39 7.31 0.86 2.09
CA LEU A 39 7.32 -0.59 2.37
C LEU A 39 6.94 -1.47 1.16
N GLY A 40 6.34 -0.88 0.12
CA GLY A 40 5.92 -1.58 -1.09
C GLY A 40 5.02 -2.79 -0.81
N PRO A 41 5.37 -3.99 -1.32
CA PRO A 41 4.55 -5.20 -1.15
C PRO A 41 4.33 -5.60 0.32
N VAL A 42 5.24 -5.22 1.23
CA VAL A 42 5.09 -5.52 2.67
C VAL A 42 3.86 -4.78 3.23
N ALA A 43 3.55 -3.59 2.72
CA ALA A 43 2.33 -2.89 3.11
C ALA A 43 1.08 -3.66 2.70
N THR A 44 1.09 -4.36 1.55
CA THR A 44 -0.02 -5.22 1.12
C THR A 44 -0.28 -6.33 2.13
N PHE A 45 0.79 -7.02 2.56
CA PHE A 45 0.69 -8.08 3.57
C PHE A 45 0.09 -7.55 4.88
N LEU A 46 0.54 -6.38 5.35
CA LEU A 46 0.01 -5.74 6.56
C LEU A 46 -1.46 -5.31 6.40
N ILE A 47 -1.87 -4.80 5.23
CA ILE A 47 -3.27 -4.45 4.97
C ILE A 47 -4.16 -5.68 5.04
N VAL A 48 -3.73 -6.79 4.45
CA VAL A 48 -4.50 -8.04 4.36
C VAL A 48 -4.63 -8.70 5.72
N VAL A 49 -3.52 -8.94 6.41
CA VAL A 49 -3.46 -9.78 7.62
C VAL A 49 -3.90 -9.05 8.88
N LEU A 50 -3.57 -7.76 9.02
CA LEU A 50 -4.01 -7.02 10.20
C LEU A 50 -5.52 -6.77 10.09
N ASP A 51 -6.22 -6.81 11.21
CA ASP A 51 -7.57 -6.27 11.35
C ASP A 51 -7.53 -4.80 11.72
N LYS A 52 -8.62 -4.07 11.41
CA LYS A 52 -8.68 -2.64 11.74
C LYS A 52 -8.71 -2.58 13.28
N PRO A 53 -7.81 -1.82 13.93
CA PRO A 53 -7.89 -1.66 15.38
C PRO A 53 -9.29 -1.12 15.71
N VAL A 54 -9.95 -1.76 16.69
CA VAL A 54 -11.21 -1.26 17.25
C VAL A 54 -10.92 0.14 17.76
N GLN A 55 -11.57 1.14 17.16
CA GLN A 55 -11.55 2.48 17.72
C GLN A 55 -12.65 2.47 18.78
N GLU A 56 -12.26 2.36 20.06
CA GLU A 56 -13.14 2.56 21.21
C GLU A 56 -13.74 3.97 21.22
#